data_AF-A0AAF5DGH1-F1
#
_entry.id   AF-A0AAF5DGH1-F1
#
_cell.length_a   1.000
_cell.length_b   1.000
_cell.length_c   1.000
_cell.angle_alpha   90.00
_cell.angle_beta   90.00
_cell.angle_gamma   90.00
#
_symmetry.space_group_name_H-M   'P 1'
#
loop_
_entity.id
_entity.type
_entity.pdbx_description
1 polymer ?
#
loop_
_entity_poly.entity_id
_entity_poly.type
_entity_poly.pdbx_seq_one_letter_code
_entity_poly.pdbx_strand_id
1 'polypeptide(L)'
;DYTSNWFVSTMNNAASIIFIIFLGFFIFFSHGCNIKLNITSATEKEFRLQVTVPSIKYKSEHLRFKGKKASQLLNIKGKNCAKKKWKIQTWKKNEKGDTFVTARSLEAKFNGNGYMRIMVGDDLRPWVNDRRGIHCSEGQCM
;
A
#
# COMPACT_ATOMS: atom_id res chain seq x y z
N ASP A 1 52.75 13.26 21.08
CA ASP A 1 51.95 13.85 19.99
C ASP A 1 51.49 12.86 18.91
N TYR A 2 52.29 11.87 18.49
CA TYR A 2 51.82 10.85 17.53
C TYR A 2 50.80 9.86 18.12
N THR A 3 51.00 9.43 19.37
CA THR A 3 50.11 8.48 20.06
C THR A 3 48.72 9.06 20.31
N SER A 4 48.62 10.34 20.67
CA SER A 4 47.34 11.04 20.83
C SER A 4 46.60 11.17 19.50
N ASN A 5 47.30 11.51 18.41
CA ASN A 5 46.68 11.66 17.08
C ASN A 5 46.15 10.34 16.52
N TRP A 6 46.89 9.23 16.71
CA TRP A 6 46.43 7.90 16.28
C TRP A 6 45.20 7.42 17.08
N PHE A 7 45.18 7.69 18.39
CA PHE A 7 44.04 7.33 19.24
C PHE A 7 42.77 8.09 18.84
N VAL A 8 42.87 9.41 18.62
CA VAL A 8 41.75 10.25 18.14
C VAL A 8 41.25 9.80 16.76
N SER A 9 42.16 9.49 15.83
CA SER A 9 41.78 8.98 14.50
C SER A 9 41.03 7.66 14.59
N THR A 10 41.52 6.71 15.39
CA THR A 10 40.89 5.40 15.59
C THR A 10 39.51 5.53 16.22
N MET A 11 39.36 6.40 17.22
CA MET A 11 38.07 6.68 17.86
C MET A 11 37.07 7.31 16.88
N ASN A 12 37.49 8.27 16.05
CA ASN A 12 36.63 8.90 15.05
C ASN A 12 36.18 7.90 13.98
N ASN A 13 37.06 7.01 13.54
CA ASN A 13 36.74 5.94 12.59
C ASN A 13 35.77 4.93 13.17
N ALA A 14 36.00 4.46 14.42
CA ALA A 14 35.12 3.54 15.10
C ALA A 14 33.73 4.14 15.36
N ALA A 15 33.67 5.40 15.81
CA ALA A 15 32.42 6.13 16.00
C ALA A 15 31.65 6.27 14.67
N SER A 16 32.35 6.57 13.58
CA SER A 16 31.76 6.67 12.23
C SER A 16 31.19 5.32 11.77
N ILE A 17 31.92 4.21 11.96
CA ILE A 17 31.45 2.86 11.61
C ILE A 17 30.22 2.49 12.43
N ILE A 18 30.23 2.73 13.74
CA ILE A 18 29.09 2.46 14.63
C ILE A 18 27.87 3.28 14.19
N PHE A 19 28.05 4.56 13.88
CA PHE A 19 26.98 5.43 13.39
C PHE A 19 26.36 4.92 12.09
N ILE A 20 27.18 4.44 11.14
CA ILE A 20 26.72 3.82 9.89
C ILE A 20 25.94 2.52 10.17
N ILE A 21 26.42 1.66 11.08
CA ILE A 21 25.71 0.43 11.47
C ILE A 21 24.35 0.77 12.09
N PHE A 22 24.29 1.74 13.00
CA PHE A 22 23.03 2.19 13.61
C PHE A 22 22.06 2.74 12.57
N LEU A 23 22.53 3.59 11.65
CA LEU A 23 21.73 4.09 10.52
C LEU A 23 21.19 2.95 9.65
N GLY A 24 22.04 2.00 9.29
CA GLY A 24 21.64 0.82 8.51
C GLY A 24 20.57 0.00 9.22
N PHE A 25 20.75 -0.28 10.51
CA PHE A 25 19.81 -1.05 11.31
C PHE A 25 18.45 -0.33 11.45
N PHE A 26 18.45 0.99 11.68
CA PHE A 26 17.23 1.78 11.81
C PHE A 26 16.38 1.76 10.53
N ILE A 27 17.02 1.77 9.36
CA ILE A 27 16.34 1.68 8.07
C ILE A 27 15.55 0.37 7.99
N PHE A 28 16.14 -0.78 8.38
CA PHE A 28 15.47 -2.08 8.27
C PHE A 28 14.17 -2.20 9.07
N PHE A 29 14.08 -1.61 10.27
CA PHE A 29 12.90 -1.75 11.14
C PHE A 29 11.71 -0.89 10.71
N SER A 30 11.91 0.14 9.89
CA SER A 30 10.86 1.13 9.54
C SER A 30 9.83 0.65 8.50
N HIS A 31 9.98 -0.54 7.92
CA HIS A 31 9.21 -0.98 6.75
C HIS A 31 7.85 -1.63 7.05
N GLY A 32 7.30 -1.46 8.26
CA GLY A 32 5.93 -1.86 8.56
C GLY A 32 4.91 -0.99 7.82
N CYS A 33 3.79 -1.57 7.40
CA CYS A 33 2.61 -0.82 7.00
C CYS A 33 1.44 -1.06 7.95
N ASN A 34 0.68 0.00 8.17
CA ASN A 34 -0.60 0.01 8.88
C ASN A 34 -1.52 0.99 8.16
N ILE A 35 -2.30 0.46 7.21
CA ILE A 35 -3.08 1.23 6.25
C ILE A 35 -4.57 1.03 6.52
N LYS A 36 -5.25 2.13 6.84
CA LYS A 36 -6.72 2.22 6.80
C LYS A 36 -7.15 2.50 5.37
N LEU A 37 -7.59 1.47 4.66
CA LEU A 37 -8.01 1.54 3.27
C LEU A 37 -9.53 1.69 3.19
N ASN A 38 -10.00 2.89 2.89
CA ASN A 38 -11.42 3.14 2.62
C ASN A 38 -11.68 3.01 1.12
N ILE A 39 -12.66 2.21 0.75
CA ILE A 39 -13.09 2.00 -0.63
C ILE A 39 -14.48 2.59 -0.76
N THR A 40 -14.67 3.52 -1.68
CA THR A 40 -15.94 4.23 -1.88
C THR A 40 -16.42 4.09 -3.31
N SER A 41 -17.70 3.75 -3.48
CA SER A 41 -18.35 3.78 -4.79
C SER A 41 -18.69 5.22 -5.20
N ALA A 42 -18.27 5.61 -6.40
CA ALA A 42 -18.66 6.86 -7.06
C ALA A 42 -19.72 6.65 -8.16
N THR A 43 -20.18 5.41 -8.35
CA THR A 43 -21.12 4.98 -9.40
C THR A 43 -22.37 4.34 -8.80
N GLU A 44 -23.50 4.42 -9.52
CA GLU A 44 -24.71 3.64 -9.18
C GLU A 44 -24.62 2.18 -9.63
N LYS A 45 -23.63 1.82 -10.47
CA LYS A 45 -23.46 0.46 -10.95
C LYS A 45 -23.07 -0.46 -9.80
N GLU A 46 -23.72 -1.61 -9.72
CA GLU A 46 -23.33 -2.65 -8.77
C GLU A 46 -22.01 -3.30 -9.21
N PHE A 47 -21.06 -3.42 -8.28
CA PHE A 47 -19.78 -4.10 -8.53
C PHE A 47 -19.28 -4.85 -7.29
N ARG A 48 -18.30 -5.73 -7.51
CA ARG A 48 -17.49 -6.32 -6.44
C ARG A 48 -16.05 -5.85 -6.53
N LEU A 49 -15.34 -5.80 -5.41
CA LEU A 49 -13.93 -5.44 -5.35
C LEU A 49 -13.18 -6.32 -4.35
N GLN A 50 -11.92 -6.62 -4.65
CA GLN A 50 -11.03 -7.40 -3.82
C GLN A 50 -9.66 -6.77 -3.84
N VAL A 51 -9.05 -6.71 -2.65
CA VAL A 51 -7.71 -6.21 -2.45
C VAL A 51 -6.78 -7.39 -2.18
N THR A 52 -5.71 -7.49 -2.95
CA THR A 52 -4.64 -8.46 -2.76
C THR A 52 -3.33 -7.74 -2.47
N VAL A 53 -2.65 -8.15 -1.40
CA VAL A 53 -1.32 -7.65 -1.03
C VAL A 53 -0.35 -8.83 -0.96
N PRO A 54 0.30 -9.18 -2.08
CA PRO A 54 1.08 -10.41 -2.19
C PRO A 54 2.28 -10.47 -1.24
N SER A 55 2.87 -9.32 -0.91
CA SER A 55 4.02 -9.20 -0.03
C SER A 55 3.76 -9.72 1.40
N ILE A 56 2.51 -9.62 1.86
CA ILE A 56 2.08 -10.04 3.20
C ILE A 56 1.05 -11.17 3.16
N LYS A 57 0.86 -11.81 1.99
CA LYS A 57 -0.14 -12.87 1.76
C LYS A 57 -1.57 -12.47 2.16
N TYR A 58 -1.90 -11.17 2.12
CA TYR A 58 -3.25 -10.69 2.41
C TYR A 58 -4.12 -10.74 1.16
N LYS A 59 -5.36 -11.19 1.32
CA LYS A 59 -6.40 -11.16 0.30
C LYS A 59 -7.73 -10.90 1.00
N SER A 60 -8.45 -9.87 0.60
CA SER A 60 -9.79 -9.60 1.15
C SER A 60 -10.83 -10.57 0.57
N GLU A 61 -12.00 -10.63 1.20
CA GLU A 61 -13.19 -11.13 0.55
C GLU A 61 -13.57 -10.25 -0.66
N HIS A 62 -14.52 -10.73 -1.47
CA HIS A 62 -15.13 -9.94 -2.52
C HIS A 62 -16.16 -8.98 -1.91
N LEU A 63 -15.73 -7.75 -1.66
CA LEU A 63 -16.57 -6.68 -1.12
C LEU A 63 -17.62 -6.28 -2.17
N ARG A 64 -18.89 -6.15 -1.77
CA ARG A 64 -20.00 -5.82 -2.66
C ARG A 64 -20.46 -4.38 -2.46
N PHE A 65 -20.62 -3.65 -3.56
CA PHE A 65 -21.08 -2.26 -3.58
C PHE A 65 -22.34 -2.18 -4.45
N LYS A 66 -23.45 -1.69 -3.89
CA LYS A 66 -24.78 -1.70 -4.54
C LYS A 66 -25.22 -0.34 -5.09
N GLY A 67 -24.37 0.67 -5.05
CA GLY A 67 -24.72 2.01 -5.51
C GLY A 67 -23.71 3.05 -5.04
N LYS A 68 -24.01 4.32 -5.33
CA LYS A 68 -23.09 5.43 -5.04
C LYS A 68 -22.97 5.67 -3.54
N LYS A 69 -21.81 6.17 -3.10
CA LYS A 69 -21.47 6.46 -1.70
C LYS A 69 -21.37 5.22 -0.78
N ALA A 70 -21.68 4.02 -1.28
CA ALA A 70 -21.40 2.79 -0.53
C ALA A 70 -19.91 2.71 -0.24
N SER A 71 -19.56 2.47 1.04
CA SER A 71 -18.18 2.42 1.49
C SER A 71 -17.87 1.19 2.32
N GLN A 72 -16.63 0.72 2.23
CA GLN A 72 -16.08 -0.38 3.00
C GLN A 72 -14.68 -0.01 3.48
N LEU A 73 -14.38 -0.29 4.74
CA LEU A 73 -13.09 -0.02 5.35
C LEU A 73 -12.33 -1.32 5.58
N LEU A 74 -11.10 -1.39 5.08
CA LEU A 74 -10.15 -2.47 5.35
C LEU A 74 -8.99 -1.94 6.19
N ASN A 75 -8.57 -2.69 7.20
CA ASN A 75 -7.37 -2.40 7.97
C ASN A 75 -6.28 -3.39 7.58
N ILE A 76 -5.26 -2.93 6.87
CA ILE A 76 -4.20 -3.78 6.33
C ILE A 76 -2.91 -3.49 7.09
N LYS A 77 -2.41 -4.51 7.79
CA LYS A 77 -1.18 -4.45 8.58
C LYS A 77 -0.21 -5.52 8.13
N GLY A 78 1.06 -5.18 8.03
CA GLY A 78 2.09 -6.16 7.71
C GLY A 78 3.48 -5.54 7.55
N LYS A 79 4.48 -6.38 7.28
CA LYS A 79 5.86 -5.93 7.02
C LYS A 79 6.10 -5.87 5.52
N ASN A 80 6.84 -4.86 5.06
CA ASN A 80 7.30 -4.74 3.66
C ASN A 80 6.16 -4.74 2.63
N CYS A 81 5.08 -3.98 2.88
CA CYS A 81 3.88 -4.02 2.04
C CYS A 81 4.15 -3.60 0.59
N ALA A 82 5.16 -2.78 0.33
CA ALA A 82 5.61 -2.40 -1.01
C ALA A 82 6.59 -3.38 -1.69
N LYS A 83 6.93 -4.53 -1.10
CA LYS A 83 7.84 -5.51 -1.75
C LYS A 83 7.28 -6.02 -3.08
N LYS A 84 5.96 -6.11 -3.21
CA LYS A 84 5.24 -6.51 -4.44
C LYS A 84 4.10 -5.52 -4.69
N LYS A 85 3.68 -5.40 -5.96
CA LYS A 85 2.51 -4.60 -6.31
C LYS A 85 1.26 -5.18 -5.65
N TRP A 86 0.47 -4.30 -5.08
CA TRP A 86 -0.89 -4.60 -4.66
C TRP A 86 -1.75 -4.73 -5.92
N LYS A 87 -2.82 -5.50 -5.82
CA LYS A 87 -3.85 -5.58 -6.85
C LYS A 87 -5.20 -5.27 -6.25
N ILE A 88 -5.85 -4.23 -6.75
CA ILE A 88 -7.22 -3.86 -6.42
C ILE A 88 -8.05 -4.12 -7.66
N GLN A 89 -8.75 -5.24 -7.67
CA GLN A 89 -9.51 -5.72 -8.82
C GLN A 89 -10.99 -5.41 -8.62
N THR A 90 -11.67 -4.95 -9.66
CA THR A 90 -13.13 -4.84 -9.71
C THR A 90 -13.72 -5.94 -10.57
N TRP A 91 -14.96 -6.31 -10.26
CA TRP A 91 -15.80 -7.22 -11.05
C TRP A 91 -17.15 -6.58 -11.28
N LYS A 92 -17.69 -6.80 -12.48
CA LYS A 92 -19.01 -6.35 -12.90
C LYS A 92 -19.91 -7.53 -13.15
N LYS A 93 -21.23 -7.33 -13.12
CA LYS A 93 -22.14 -8.30 -13.70
C LYS A 93 -21.86 -8.44 -15.20
N ASN A 94 -21.95 -9.67 -15.71
CA ASN A 94 -22.02 -9.91 -17.14
C ASN A 94 -23.31 -9.30 -17.73
N GLU A 95 -23.47 -9.37 -19.04
CA GLU A 95 -24.63 -8.81 -19.74
C GLU A 95 -25.97 -9.42 -19.30
N LYS A 96 -25.96 -10.71 -18.90
CA LYS A 96 -27.14 -11.42 -18.40
C LYS A 96 -27.49 -11.09 -16.95
N GLY A 97 -26.59 -10.43 -16.21
CA GLY A 97 -26.80 -10.07 -14.81
C GLY A 97 -26.62 -11.21 -13.80
N ASP A 98 -26.25 -12.41 -14.25
CA ASP A 98 -26.23 -13.64 -13.45
C ASP A 98 -24.90 -13.88 -12.73
N THR A 99 -23.79 -13.44 -13.32
CA THR A 99 -22.43 -13.77 -12.88
C THR A 99 -21.52 -12.54 -12.89
N PHE A 100 -20.53 -12.55 -12.02
CA PHE A 100 -19.53 -11.48 -11.93
C PHE A 100 -18.28 -11.84 -12.74
N VAL A 101 -17.91 -10.98 -13.69
CA VAL A 101 -16.71 -11.09 -14.51
C VAL A 101 -15.73 -9.97 -14.17
N THR A 102 -14.44 -10.19 -14.38
CA THR A 102 -13.41 -9.19 -14.13
C THR A 102 -13.65 -7.92 -14.95
N ALA A 103 -13.55 -6.76 -14.32
CA ALA A 103 -13.66 -5.47 -14.98
C ALA A 103 -12.28 -4.82 -15.12
N ARG A 104 -11.93 -3.88 -14.23
CA ARG A 104 -10.65 -3.15 -14.26
C ARG A 104 -9.87 -3.40 -12.99
N SER A 105 -8.59 -3.05 -13.00
CA SER A 105 -7.77 -3.15 -11.80
C SER A 105 -6.84 -1.96 -11.66
N LEU A 106 -6.44 -1.75 -10.42
CA LEU A 106 -5.35 -0.87 -10.03
C LEU A 106 -4.21 -1.73 -9.50
N GLU A 107 -3.02 -1.53 -10.06
CA GLU A 107 -1.80 -2.17 -9.58
C GLU A 107 -0.72 -1.11 -9.27
N ALA A 108 -0.26 -1.09 -8.02
CA ALA A 108 0.78 -0.19 -7.52
C ALA A 108 1.38 -0.74 -6.22
N LYS A 109 2.55 -0.25 -5.82
CA LYS A 109 3.13 -0.53 -4.50
C LYS A 109 2.65 0.54 -3.51
N PHE A 110 2.19 0.10 -2.33
CA PHE A 110 1.81 0.98 -1.24
C PHE A 110 2.57 0.63 0.03
N ASN A 111 3.08 1.65 0.73
CA ASN A 111 3.75 1.50 2.01
C ASN A 111 3.45 2.69 2.94
N GLY A 112 3.62 2.48 4.24
CA GLY A 112 3.49 3.54 5.25
C GLY A 112 2.38 3.29 6.26
N ASN A 113 2.21 4.27 7.15
CA ASN A 113 1.24 4.25 8.24
C ASN A 113 0.27 5.40 8.05
N GLY A 114 -1.01 5.09 7.87
CA GLY A 114 -2.00 6.14 7.66
C GLY A 114 -3.25 5.66 6.94
N TYR A 115 -3.76 6.54 6.07
CA TYR A 115 -5.06 6.38 5.42
C TYR A 115 -4.93 6.51 3.91
N MET A 116 -5.70 5.71 3.18
CA MET A 116 -5.86 5.82 1.74
C MET A 116 -7.32 5.59 1.37
N ARG A 117 -7.85 6.45 0.48
CA ARG A 117 -9.16 6.26 -0.12
C ARG A 117 -9.01 5.84 -1.58
N ILE A 118 -9.62 4.71 -1.92
CA ILE A 118 -9.81 4.26 -3.29
C ILE A 118 -11.25 4.55 -3.69
N MET A 119 -11.43 5.12 -4.88
CA MET A 119 -12.75 5.33 -5.46
C MET A 119 -12.91 4.50 -6.74
N VAL A 120 -14.16 4.13 -7.04
CA VAL A 120 -14.53 3.36 -8.25
C VAL A 120 -15.68 4.07 -8.96
N GLY A 121 -15.48 4.40 -10.23
CA GLY A 121 -16.39 5.21 -11.04
C GLY A 121 -17.18 4.38 -12.04
N ASP A 122 -17.83 5.05 -13.00
CA ASP A 122 -18.71 4.41 -13.97
C ASP A 122 -17.98 3.47 -14.94
N ASP A 123 -16.69 3.67 -15.16
CA ASP A 123 -15.82 2.78 -15.93
C ASP A 123 -15.31 1.56 -15.12
N LEU A 124 -15.71 1.49 -13.84
CA LEU A 124 -15.31 0.51 -12.84
C LEU A 124 -13.80 0.43 -12.62
N ARG A 125 -13.05 1.47 -12.99
CA ARG A 125 -11.62 1.58 -12.73
C ARG A 125 -11.41 2.12 -11.32
N PRO A 126 -10.70 1.40 -10.44
CA PRO A 126 -10.28 1.96 -9.17
C PRO A 126 -9.18 3.00 -9.38
N TRP A 127 -9.22 4.11 -8.64
CA TRP A 127 -8.13 5.09 -8.55
C TRP A 127 -7.88 5.52 -7.11
N VAL A 128 -6.67 6.02 -6.85
CA VAL A 128 -6.31 6.60 -5.54
C VAL A 128 -6.87 8.02 -5.49
N ASN A 129 -7.95 8.21 -4.74
CA ASN A 129 -8.56 9.52 -4.62
C ASN A 129 -7.77 10.44 -3.68
N ASP A 130 -7.33 9.91 -2.54
CA ASP A 130 -6.48 10.64 -1.59
C ASP A 130 -5.77 9.67 -0.66
N ARG A 131 -4.68 10.16 -0.08
CA ARG A 131 -3.84 9.42 0.86
C ARG A 131 -3.13 10.36 1.82
N ARG A 132 -2.94 9.92 3.06
CA ARG A 132 -2.12 10.58 4.08
C ARG A 132 -1.24 9.53 4.77
N GLY A 133 0.07 9.78 4.82
CA GLY A 133 1.04 8.86 5.40
C GLY A 133 1.31 7.59 4.57
N ILE A 134 0.73 7.49 3.38
CA ILE A 134 0.93 6.36 2.46
C ILE A 134 1.74 6.83 1.25
N HIS A 135 2.88 6.19 1.03
CA HIS A 135 3.67 6.33 -0.17
C HIS A 135 3.15 5.35 -1.23
N CYS A 136 3.03 5.81 -2.48
CA CYS A 136 2.66 5.00 -3.63
C CYS A 136 3.77 5.06 -4.67
N SER A 137 4.15 3.91 -5.21
CA SER A 137 5.20 3.79 -6.22
C SER A 137 4.91 2.69 -7.25
N GLU A 138 5.62 2.72 -8.38
CA GLU A 138 5.60 1.69 -9.43
C GLU A 138 4.20 1.27 -9.90
N GLY A 139 3.30 2.22 -10.17
CA GLY A 139 1.96 1.91 -10.64
C GLY A 139 1.05 3.11 -10.78
N GLN A 140 -0.25 2.83 -10.82
CA GLN A 140 -1.32 3.82 -10.97
C GLN A 140 -1.54 4.54 -9.63
N CYS A 141 -0.77 5.60 -9.39
CA CYS A 141 -0.76 6.38 -8.15
C CYS A 141 -1.54 7.70 -8.21
N MET A 142 -2.15 8.01 -9.36
CA MET A 142 -2.95 9.19 -9.66
C MET A 142 -4.33 8.76 -10.19
#